data_AF-A0A9P7JQ66-F1
#
_entry.id   AF-A0A9P7JQ66-F1
#
_cell.length_a   1.000
_cell.length_b   1.000
_cell.length_c   1.000
_cell.angle_alpha   90.00
_cell.angle_beta   90.00
_cell.angle_gamma   90.00
#
_symmetry.space_group_name_H-M   'P 1'
#
loop_
_entity.id
_entity.type
_entity.pdbx_description
1 polymer ?
#
loop_
_entity_poly.entity_id
_entity_poly.type
_entity_poly.pdbx_seq_one_letter_code
_entity_poly.pdbx_strand_id
1 'polypeptide(L)'
;MPDQQCTCVTLATFWTYDYISSLHEEWTFLLRSRWTKLKALYIIARYIPFFFIATDLYMIFTPNENPDKCRMLINIYSCLGVISLTCSECFFILRTYALWNKNRIVLVAMLSTLFAIMVSFIGIWFTAVATSDVITSTIPGAVGCYRSSSSVYFFVSFLLLFVLAVVLVFLTLIPIIQSWQKAKGHLHSILVKHNMFYYACSLFLSAVNVLMPVLSSYVSMNFFERFQALILAILATRMHLDLWRNNWHAHDSDSLECISMSDRLPEDPTV
;
A
#
# COMPACT_ATOMS: atom_id res chain seq x y z
N MET A 1 2.84 2.30 -26.83
CA MET A 1 2.55 0.84 -26.70
C MET A 1 3.77 0.03 -26.28
N PRO A 2 4.96 0.13 -26.92
CA PRO A 2 6.19 -0.44 -26.34
C PRO A 2 6.49 0.11 -24.93
N ASP A 3 6.14 1.37 -24.66
CA ASP A 3 6.34 2.01 -23.35
C ASP A 3 5.59 1.29 -22.23
N GLN A 4 4.41 0.75 -22.51
CA GLN A 4 3.58 0.06 -21.51
C GLN A 4 4.12 -1.35 -21.19
N GLN A 5 4.66 -2.04 -22.20
CA GLN A 5 5.35 -3.32 -22.01
C GLN A 5 6.63 -3.14 -21.17
N CYS A 6 7.48 -2.17 -21.53
CA CYS A 6 8.69 -1.85 -20.77
C CYS A 6 8.37 -1.50 -19.30
N THR A 7 7.26 -0.79 -19.08
CA THR A 7 6.81 -0.39 -17.75
C THR A 7 6.41 -1.58 -16.90
N CYS A 8 5.63 -2.53 -17.43
CA CYS A 8 5.22 -3.71 -16.67
C CYS A 8 6.39 -4.60 -16.32
N VAL A 9 7.35 -4.77 -17.23
CA VAL A 9 8.59 -5.51 -16.96
C VAL A 9 9.41 -4.81 -15.89
N THR A 10 9.54 -3.48 -15.96
CA THR A 10 10.27 -2.68 -14.95
C THR A 10 9.61 -2.79 -13.58
N LEU A 11 8.27 -2.68 -13.52
CA LEU A 11 7.48 -2.83 -12.30
C LEU A 11 7.61 -4.23 -11.70
N ALA A 12 7.50 -5.27 -12.52
CA ALA A 12 7.68 -6.65 -12.08
C ALA A 12 9.08 -6.86 -11.51
N THR A 13 10.12 -6.38 -12.22
CA THR A 13 11.51 -6.49 -11.77
C THR A 13 11.74 -5.76 -10.45
N PHE A 14 11.23 -4.53 -10.34
CA PHE A 14 11.35 -3.72 -9.12
C PHE A 14 10.64 -4.38 -7.93
N TRP A 15 9.43 -4.89 -8.14
CA TRP A 15 8.67 -5.60 -7.11
C TRP A 15 9.38 -6.88 -6.67
N THR A 16 9.85 -7.70 -7.62
CA THR A 16 10.60 -8.93 -7.31
C THR A 16 11.91 -8.63 -6.59
N TYR A 17 12.61 -7.56 -6.98
CA TYR A 17 13.83 -7.11 -6.28
C TYR A 17 13.53 -6.70 -4.84
N ASP A 18 12.49 -5.89 -4.62
CA ASP A 18 12.06 -5.51 -3.27
C ASP A 18 11.72 -6.74 -2.42
N TYR A 19 11.00 -7.70 -3.01
CA TYR A 19 10.64 -8.95 -2.36
C TYR A 19 11.86 -9.77 -1.91
N ILE A 20 12.81 -10.00 -2.82
CA ILE A 20 14.03 -10.75 -2.52
C ILE A 20 14.86 -10.03 -1.44
N SER A 21 14.92 -8.70 -1.49
CA SER A 21 15.66 -7.90 -0.51
C SER A 21 15.08 -7.97 0.90
N SER A 22 13.76 -8.09 1.06
CA SER A 22 13.10 -8.13 2.38
C SER A 22 12.78 -9.54 2.88
N LEU A 23 12.96 -10.55 2.05
CA LEU A 23 12.59 -11.94 2.33
C LEU A 23 13.19 -12.49 3.64
N HIS A 24 14.46 -12.16 3.94
CA HIS A 24 15.12 -12.64 5.16
C HIS A 24 14.45 -12.10 6.44
N GLU A 25 14.14 -10.80 6.43
CA GLU A 25 13.54 -10.09 7.56
C GLU A 25 12.07 -10.51 7.71
N GLU A 26 11.37 -10.71 6.58
CA GLU A 26 10.02 -11.25 6.52
C GLU A 26 9.92 -12.64 7.11
N TRP A 27 10.84 -13.53 6.75
CA TRP A 27 10.83 -14.89 7.24
C TRP A 27 10.96 -14.92 8.76
N THR A 28 11.87 -14.10 9.29
CA THR A 28 12.07 -13.94 10.74
C THR A 28 10.83 -13.38 11.42
N PHE A 29 10.18 -12.38 10.82
CA PHE A 29 8.90 -11.84 11.28
C PHE A 29 7.79 -12.90 11.27
N LEU A 30 7.62 -13.62 10.16
CA LEU A 30 6.55 -14.62 10.00
C LEU A 30 6.71 -15.79 10.97
N LEU A 31 7.94 -16.20 11.27
CA LEU A 31 8.23 -17.26 12.23
C LEU A 31 8.05 -16.81 13.69
N ARG A 32 8.53 -15.61 14.05
CA ARG A 32 8.55 -15.15 15.45
C ARG A 32 7.26 -14.46 15.87
N SER A 33 6.49 -13.92 14.92
CA SER A 33 5.28 -13.13 15.19
C SER A 33 4.05 -14.00 15.43
N ARG A 34 3.33 -13.71 16.53
CA ARG A 34 2.05 -14.36 16.88
C ARG A 34 1.00 -14.09 15.80
N TRP A 35 0.15 -15.09 15.55
CA TRP A 35 -0.96 -14.96 14.62
C TRP A 35 -1.97 -13.92 15.11
N THR A 36 -2.01 -12.78 14.43
CA THR A 36 -2.95 -11.67 14.70
C THR A 36 -3.61 -11.22 13.41
N LYS A 37 -4.72 -10.47 13.50
CA LYS A 37 -5.40 -9.87 12.34
C LYS A 37 -4.45 -9.05 11.46
N LEU A 38 -3.44 -8.42 12.07
CA LEU A 38 -2.41 -7.64 11.39
C LEU A 38 -1.49 -8.51 10.53
N LYS A 39 -1.14 -9.72 10.99
CA LYS A 39 -0.36 -10.70 10.22
C LYS A 39 -1.11 -11.17 8.98
N ALA A 40 -2.42 -11.43 9.11
CA ALA A 40 -3.25 -11.79 7.96
C ALA A 40 -3.33 -10.65 6.94
N LEU A 41 -3.55 -9.42 7.40
CA LEU A 41 -3.55 -8.23 6.54
C LEU A 41 -2.20 -8.04 5.83
N TYR A 42 -1.09 -8.31 6.53
CA TYR A 42 0.26 -8.24 5.98
C TYR A 42 0.48 -9.24 4.85
N ILE A 43 0.10 -10.50 5.06
CA ILE A 43 0.17 -11.54 4.04
C ILE A 43 -0.66 -11.11 2.82
N ILE A 44 -1.89 -10.65 3.01
CA ILE A 44 -2.74 -10.22 1.90
C ILE A 44 -2.10 -9.05 1.14
N ALA A 45 -1.67 -7.99 1.83
CA ALA A 45 -1.04 -6.83 1.20
C ALA A 45 0.25 -7.18 0.45
N ARG A 46 0.96 -8.22 0.86
CA ARG A 46 2.21 -8.66 0.25
C ARG A 46 2.02 -9.60 -0.94
N TYR A 47 1.08 -10.54 -0.85
CA TYR A 47 0.89 -11.56 -1.90
C TYR A 47 -0.08 -11.14 -3.01
N ILE A 48 -1.06 -10.28 -2.73
CA ILE A 48 -2.01 -9.80 -3.76
C ILE A 48 -1.31 -9.07 -4.92
N PRO A 49 -0.32 -8.19 -4.70
CA PRO A 49 0.45 -7.56 -5.77
C PRO A 49 1.11 -8.54 -6.76
N PHE A 50 1.49 -9.75 -6.34
CA PHE A 50 2.03 -10.75 -7.27
C PHE A 50 0.99 -11.21 -8.28
N PHE A 51 -0.23 -11.50 -7.81
CA PHE A 51 -1.34 -11.86 -8.70
C PHE A 51 -1.73 -10.71 -9.59
N PHE A 52 -1.68 -9.48 -9.08
CA PHE A 52 -1.93 -8.26 -9.84
C PHE A 52 -0.94 -8.11 -11.00
N ILE A 53 0.37 -8.20 -10.73
CA ILE A 53 1.42 -8.12 -11.75
C ILE A 53 1.32 -9.28 -12.75
N ALA A 54 1.08 -10.50 -12.28
CA ALA A 54 0.94 -11.67 -13.16
C ALA A 54 -0.24 -11.50 -14.14
N THR A 55 -1.38 -11.00 -13.64
CA THR A 55 -2.55 -10.72 -14.47
C THR A 55 -2.28 -9.60 -15.48
N ASP A 56 -1.58 -8.55 -15.06
CA ASP A 56 -1.21 -7.42 -15.93
C ASP A 56 -0.26 -7.84 -17.06
N LEU A 57 0.78 -8.64 -16.73
CA LEU A 57 1.69 -9.22 -17.72
C LEU A 57 0.91 -10.12 -18.70
N TYR A 58 0.01 -10.95 -18.19
CA TYR A 58 -0.80 -11.84 -19.03
C TYR A 58 -1.64 -11.05 -20.03
N MET A 59 -2.31 -9.97 -19.60
CA MET A 59 -3.12 -9.10 -20.47
C MET A 59 -2.34 -8.40 -21.57
N ILE A 60 -1.06 -8.10 -21.33
CA ILE A 60 -0.21 -7.33 -22.23
C ILE A 60 0.51 -8.22 -23.24
N PHE A 61 0.95 -9.40 -22.80
CA PHE A 61 1.75 -10.30 -23.64
C PHE A 61 0.92 -11.35 -24.39
N THR A 62 -0.33 -11.59 -24.00
CA THR A 62 -1.19 -12.59 -24.65
C THR A 62 -2.01 -11.96 -25.78
N PRO A 63 -1.75 -12.28 -27.06
CA PRO A 63 -2.57 -11.84 -28.18
C PRO A 63 -3.90 -12.59 -28.20
N ASN A 64 -4.95 -11.94 -28.69
CA ASN A 64 -6.12 -12.63 -29.27
C ASN A 64 -6.98 -13.46 -28.29
N GLU A 65 -7.46 -12.83 -27.23
CA GLU A 65 -8.49 -13.44 -26.39
C GLU A 65 -9.91 -13.04 -26.80
N ASN A 66 -10.85 -13.99 -26.66
CA ASN A 66 -12.27 -13.71 -26.77
C ASN A 66 -12.65 -12.49 -25.91
N PRO A 67 -13.55 -11.61 -26.39
CA PRO A 67 -13.93 -10.39 -25.66
C PRO A 67 -14.45 -10.69 -24.24
N ASP A 68 -15.11 -11.85 -24.05
CA ASP A 68 -15.60 -12.28 -22.73
C ASP A 68 -14.47 -12.63 -21.76
N LYS A 69 -13.40 -13.28 -22.24
CA LYS A 69 -12.22 -13.59 -21.42
C LYS A 69 -11.44 -12.32 -21.06
N CYS A 70 -11.28 -11.43 -22.03
CA CYS A 70 -10.68 -10.11 -21.80
C CYS A 70 -11.48 -9.30 -20.76
N ARG A 71 -12.82 -9.32 -20.82
CA ARG A 71 -13.67 -8.69 -19.79
C ARG A 71 -13.47 -9.33 -18.40
N MET A 72 -13.42 -10.65 -18.33
CA MET A 72 -13.19 -11.37 -17.08
C MET A 72 -11.82 -11.02 -16.47
N LEU A 73 -10.77 -11.01 -17.29
CA LEU A 73 -9.44 -10.64 -16.85
C LEU A 73 -9.40 -9.20 -16.34
N ILE A 74 -9.98 -8.24 -17.07
CA ILE A 74 -10.04 -6.83 -16.65
C ILE A 74 -10.71 -6.73 -15.27
N ASN A 75 -11.78 -7.49 -15.04
CA ASN A 75 -12.44 -7.54 -13.75
C ASN A 75 -11.52 -8.12 -12.66
N ILE A 76 -10.80 -9.21 -12.92
CA ILE A 76 -9.85 -9.81 -11.98
C ILE A 76 -8.74 -8.82 -11.63
N TYR A 77 -8.12 -8.19 -12.63
CA TYR A 77 -7.07 -7.18 -12.45
C TYR A 77 -7.54 -6.03 -11.58
N SER A 78 -8.71 -5.44 -11.88
CA SER A 78 -9.25 -4.32 -11.09
C SER A 78 -9.61 -4.74 -9.67
N CYS A 79 -10.17 -5.93 -9.45
CA CYS A 79 -10.40 -6.46 -8.11
C CYS A 79 -9.09 -6.62 -7.31
N LEU A 80 -8.04 -7.17 -7.93
CA LEU A 80 -6.74 -7.34 -7.29
C LEU A 80 -6.09 -6.00 -6.94
N GLY A 81 -6.17 -5.01 -7.85
CA GLY A 81 -5.67 -3.66 -7.63
C GLY A 81 -6.36 -2.98 -6.45
N VAL A 82 -7.69 -3.05 -6.41
CA VAL A 82 -8.49 -2.52 -5.29
C VAL A 82 -8.12 -3.19 -3.98
N ILE A 83 -8.06 -4.53 -3.94
CA ILE A 83 -7.68 -5.25 -2.71
C ILE A 83 -6.29 -4.82 -2.24
N SER A 84 -5.32 -4.71 -3.14
CA SER A 84 -3.96 -4.25 -2.81
C SER A 84 -3.97 -2.85 -2.19
N LEU A 85 -4.70 -1.93 -2.81
CA LEU A 85 -4.80 -0.55 -2.36
C LEU A 85 -5.51 -0.45 -1.01
N THR A 86 -6.67 -1.09 -0.85
CA THR A 86 -7.42 -1.13 0.41
C THR A 86 -6.59 -1.72 1.54
N CYS A 87 -5.84 -2.81 1.29
CA CYS A 87 -5.00 -3.42 2.32
C CYS A 87 -3.87 -2.47 2.74
N SER A 88 -3.26 -1.77 1.78
CA SER A 88 -2.22 -0.78 2.04
C SER A 88 -2.75 0.41 2.84
N GLU A 89 -3.92 0.94 2.49
CA GLU A 89 -4.57 2.02 3.26
C GLU A 89 -4.95 1.58 4.68
N CYS A 90 -5.40 0.34 4.85
CA CYS A 90 -5.65 -0.22 6.18
C CYS A 90 -4.40 -0.19 7.08
N PHE A 91 -3.20 -0.40 6.53
CA PHE A 91 -1.95 -0.27 7.30
C PHE A 91 -1.73 1.15 7.81
N PHE A 92 -1.91 2.15 6.93
CA PHE A 92 -1.79 3.55 7.30
C PHE A 92 -2.82 3.94 8.36
N ILE A 93 -4.07 3.52 8.21
CA ILE A 93 -5.17 3.73 9.17
C ILE A 93 -4.84 3.12 10.54
N LEU A 94 -4.40 1.85 10.57
CA LEU A 94 -4.08 1.15 11.82
C LEU A 94 -2.95 1.83 12.58
N ARG A 95 -1.96 2.37 11.87
CA ARG A 95 -0.90 3.15 12.48
C ARG A 95 -1.41 4.49 13.02
N THR A 96 -2.20 5.24 12.25
CA THR A 96 -2.81 6.48 12.71
C THR A 96 -3.65 6.26 13.96
N TYR A 97 -4.39 5.14 14.01
CA TYR A 97 -5.16 4.73 15.18
C TYR A 97 -4.29 4.47 16.41
N ALA A 98 -3.11 3.85 16.24
CA ALA A 98 -2.16 3.66 17.32
C ALA A 98 -1.61 5.00 17.83
N LEU A 99 -1.34 5.97 16.94
CA LEU A 99 -0.90 7.33 17.32
C LEU A 99 -1.96 8.09 18.12
N TRP A 100 -3.24 7.88 17.82
CA TRP A 100 -4.37 8.48 18.52
C TRP A 100 -4.73 7.76 19.83
N ASN A 101 -3.76 7.10 20.46
CA ASN A 101 -3.94 6.36 21.71
C ASN A 101 -5.14 5.39 21.67
N LYS A 102 -5.35 4.72 20.52
CA LYS A 102 -6.46 3.78 20.29
C LYS A 102 -7.85 4.41 20.43
N ASN A 103 -8.01 5.69 20.08
CA ASN A 103 -9.32 6.33 20.05
C ASN A 103 -10.21 5.71 18.95
N ARG A 104 -11.28 5.00 19.36
CA ARG A 104 -12.19 4.29 18.45
C ARG A 104 -12.95 5.23 17.51
N ILE A 105 -13.19 6.47 17.91
CA ILE A 105 -13.91 7.44 17.08
C ILE A 105 -13.14 7.73 15.79
N VAL A 106 -11.83 7.94 15.90
CA VAL A 106 -10.96 8.22 14.75
C VAL A 106 -10.87 7.00 13.85
N LEU A 107 -10.78 5.79 14.42
CA LEU A 107 -10.80 4.55 13.64
C LEU A 107 -12.10 4.39 12.86
N VAL A 108 -13.25 4.59 13.50
CA VAL A 108 -14.55 4.48 12.86
C VAL A 108 -14.70 5.52 11.74
N ALA A 109 -14.23 6.75 11.96
CA ALA A 109 -14.23 7.80 10.93
C ALA A 109 -13.33 7.46 9.72
N MET A 110 -12.13 6.91 9.96
CA MET A 110 -11.23 6.50 8.88
C MET A 110 -11.75 5.27 8.12
N LEU A 111 -12.35 4.30 8.83
CA LEU A 111 -12.94 3.13 8.19
C LEU A 111 -14.23 3.47 7.44
N SER A 112 -15.05 4.40 7.95
CA SER A 112 -16.26 4.84 7.26
C SER A 112 -15.93 5.61 5.98
N THR A 113 -14.90 6.47 6.00
CA THR A 113 -14.42 7.16 4.80
C THR A 113 -13.85 6.18 3.77
N LEU A 114 -13.01 5.23 4.19
CA LEU A 114 -12.53 4.16 3.31
C LEU A 114 -13.70 3.35 2.72
N PHE A 115 -14.68 2.97 3.54
CA PHE A 115 -15.85 2.23 3.08
C PHE A 115 -16.68 3.02 2.06
N ALA A 116 -16.90 4.32 2.30
CA ALA A 116 -17.60 5.18 1.36
C ALA A 116 -16.90 5.24 -0.01
N ILE A 117 -15.56 5.35 -0.01
CA ILE A 117 -14.75 5.34 -1.24
C ILE A 117 -14.89 4.01 -1.98
N MET A 118 -14.88 2.88 -1.25
CA MET A 118 -15.06 1.55 -1.85
C MET A 118 -16.43 1.39 -2.49
N VAL A 119 -17.49 1.87 -1.82
CA VAL A 119 -18.85 1.85 -2.38
C VAL A 119 -18.93 2.73 -3.63
N SER A 120 -18.34 3.92 -3.62
CA SER A 120 -18.26 4.79 -4.80
C SER A 120 -17.51 4.10 -5.95
N PHE A 121 -16.37 3.47 -5.68
CA PHE A 121 -15.59 2.76 -6.69
C PHE A 121 -16.39 1.60 -7.31
N ILE A 122 -17.06 0.79 -6.50
CA ILE A 122 -17.91 -0.31 -6.98
C ILE A 122 -19.08 0.23 -7.83
N GLY A 123 -19.73 1.31 -7.40
CA GLY A 123 -20.80 1.94 -8.17
C GLY A 123 -20.33 2.47 -9.54
N ILE A 124 -19.18 3.15 -9.55
CA ILE A 124 -18.52 3.61 -10.78
C ILE A 124 -18.15 2.41 -11.67
N TRP A 125 -17.64 1.33 -11.08
CA TRP A 125 -17.28 0.12 -11.81
C TRP A 125 -18.46 -0.51 -12.52
N PHE A 126 -19.60 -0.69 -11.82
CA PHE A 126 -20.80 -1.25 -12.43
C PHE A 126 -21.33 -0.40 -13.58
N THR A 127 -21.34 0.92 -13.41
CA THR A 127 -21.75 1.85 -14.48
C THR A 127 -20.80 1.82 -15.68
N ALA A 128 -19.49 1.75 -15.43
CA ALA A 128 -18.49 1.60 -16.48
C ALA A 128 -18.63 0.27 -17.24
N VAL A 129 -18.88 -0.85 -16.54
CA VAL A 129 -19.08 -2.17 -17.16
C VAL A 129 -20.30 -2.19 -18.07
N ALA A 130 -21.39 -1.50 -17.69
CA ALA A 130 -22.62 -1.42 -18.45
C ALA A 130 -22.52 -0.53 -19.70
N THR A 131 -21.57 0.40 -19.74
CA THR A 131 -21.47 1.45 -20.79
C THR A 131 -20.26 1.32 -21.70
N SER A 132 -19.28 0.46 -21.37
CA SER A 132 -18.03 0.35 -22.12
C SER A 132 -17.95 -0.89 -23.02
N ASP A 133 -17.48 -0.64 -24.25
CA ASP A 133 -17.04 -1.67 -25.17
C ASP A 133 -15.62 -2.12 -24.81
N VAL A 134 -15.41 -3.44 -24.87
CA VAL A 134 -14.10 -4.04 -24.71
C VAL A 134 -13.45 -4.06 -26.09
N ILE A 135 -12.39 -3.27 -26.25
CA ILE A 135 -11.69 -3.20 -27.53
C ILE A 135 -10.57 -4.25 -27.49
N THR A 136 -10.67 -5.25 -28.36
CA THR A 136 -9.57 -6.15 -28.66
C THR A 136 -8.81 -5.58 -29.86
N SER A 137 -7.53 -5.27 -29.68
CA SER A 137 -6.70 -4.84 -30.81
C SER A 137 -6.11 -6.04 -31.54
N THR A 138 -6.50 -6.19 -32.81
CA THR A 138 -5.99 -7.22 -33.73
C THR A 138 -4.84 -6.69 -34.61
N ILE A 139 -4.32 -5.49 -34.33
CA ILE A 139 -3.29 -4.84 -35.15
C ILE A 139 -1.92 -5.48 -34.82
N PRO A 140 -1.11 -5.87 -35.82
CA PRO A 140 0.25 -6.36 -35.58
C PRO A 140 1.08 -5.26 -34.90
N GLY A 141 1.49 -5.48 -33.65
CA GLY A 141 2.26 -4.51 -32.84
C GLY A 141 1.49 -3.83 -31.69
N ALA A 142 0.18 -4.05 -31.59
CA ALA A 142 -0.70 -3.52 -30.53
C ALA A 142 -1.44 -4.64 -29.80
N VAL A 143 -0.70 -5.60 -29.24
CA VAL A 143 -1.28 -6.70 -28.46
C VAL A 143 -1.67 -6.20 -27.06
N GLY A 144 -2.95 -6.36 -26.70
CA GLY A 144 -3.43 -6.05 -25.36
C GLY A 144 -4.94 -5.99 -25.23
N CYS A 145 -5.43 -6.37 -24.05
CA CYS A 145 -6.82 -6.23 -23.63
C CYS A 145 -7.01 -4.91 -22.87
N TYR A 146 -7.87 -4.02 -23.37
CA TYR A 146 -8.12 -2.73 -22.71
C TYR A 146 -9.59 -2.31 -22.75
N ARG A 147 -10.01 -1.64 -21.69
CA ARG A 147 -11.36 -1.06 -21.59
C ARG A 147 -11.31 0.40 -22.04
N SER A 148 -12.08 0.72 -23.08
CA SER A 148 -12.34 2.11 -23.44
C SER A 148 -13.48 2.61 -22.55
N SER A 149 -13.13 3.29 -21.45
CA SER A 149 -14.13 3.84 -20.53
C SER A 149 -13.91 5.34 -20.35
N SER A 150 -15.01 6.05 -20.07
CA SER A 150 -15.06 7.51 -19.96
C SER A 150 -14.08 8.01 -18.90
N SER A 151 -13.23 8.97 -19.28
CA SER A 151 -12.15 9.54 -18.45
C SER A 151 -12.62 10.07 -17.09
N VAL A 152 -13.88 10.50 -17.01
CA VAL A 152 -14.49 11.09 -15.81
C VAL A 152 -14.56 10.08 -14.65
N TYR A 153 -14.84 8.81 -14.93
CA TYR A 153 -15.02 7.78 -13.89
C TYR A 153 -13.73 7.46 -13.13
N PHE A 154 -12.63 7.31 -13.87
CA PHE A 154 -11.30 7.11 -13.28
C PHE A 154 -10.84 8.35 -12.52
N PHE A 155 -11.08 9.55 -13.07
CA PHE A 155 -10.73 10.80 -12.41
C PHE A 155 -11.38 10.97 -11.04
N VAL A 156 -12.69 10.69 -10.92
CA VAL A 156 -13.40 10.76 -9.62
C VAL A 156 -12.81 9.77 -8.61
N SER A 157 -12.49 8.55 -9.05
CA SER A 157 -11.90 7.53 -8.18
C SER A 157 -10.52 7.95 -7.66
N PHE A 158 -9.66 8.50 -8.51
CA PHE A 158 -8.34 9.00 -8.11
C PHE A 158 -8.44 10.22 -7.18
N LEU A 159 -9.40 11.12 -7.43
CA LEU A 159 -9.63 12.27 -6.56
C LEU A 159 -10.05 11.83 -5.15
N LEU A 160 -10.94 10.84 -5.05
CA LEU A 160 -11.35 10.26 -3.75
C LEU A 160 -10.16 9.66 -3.00
N LEU A 161 -9.28 8.93 -3.69
CA LEU A 161 -8.06 8.37 -3.11
C LEU A 161 -7.09 9.46 -2.63
N PHE A 162 -6.92 10.52 -3.41
CA PHE A 162 -6.10 11.65 -3.01
C PHE A 162 -6.65 12.33 -1.76
N VAL A 163 -7.96 12.55 -1.67
CA VAL A 163 -8.60 13.09 -0.47
C VAL A 163 -8.34 12.20 0.74
N LEU A 164 -8.46 10.87 0.60
CA LEU A 164 -8.14 9.93 1.68
C LEU A 164 -6.68 10.05 2.13
N ALA A 165 -5.74 10.07 1.18
CA ALA A 165 -4.32 10.22 1.48
C ALA A 165 -4.04 11.52 2.24
N VAL A 166 -4.64 12.63 1.81
CA VAL A 166 -4.55 13.93 2.49
C VAL A 166 -5.09 13.84 3.91
N VAL A 167 -6.29 13.29 4.12
CA VAL A 167 -6.90 13.13 5.44
C VAL A 167 -6.02 12.29 6.36
N LEU A 168 -5.43 11.19 5.87
CA LEU A 168 -4.52 10.34 6.64
C LEU A 168 -3.24 11.09 7.04
N VAL A 169 -2.65 11.86 6.14
CA VAL A 169 -1.46 12.68 6.45
C VAL A 169 -1.80 13.74 7.50
N PHE A 170 -2.92 14.45 7.37
CA PHE A 170 -3.33 15.43 8.37
C PHE A 170 -3.59 14.79 9.74
N LEU A 171 -4.34 13.68 9.78
CA LEU A 171 -4.65 12.97 11.03
C LEU A 171 -3.41 12.38 11.71
N THR A 172 -2.35 12.06 10.96
CA THR A 172 -1.09 11.59 11.53
C THR A 172 -0.21 12.73 12.03
N LEU A 173 -0.18 13.87 11.32
CA LEU A 173 0.59 15.04 11.71
C LEU A 173 0.09 15.68 13.02
N ILE A 174 -1.23 15.74 13.25
CA ILE A 174 -1.81 16.34 14.45
C ILE A 174 -1.23 15.76 15.76
N PRO A 175 -1.34 14.44 16.04
CA PRO A 175 -0.83 13.86 17.29
C PRO A 175 0.70 13.92 17.36
N ILE A 176 1.40 13.88 16.21
CA ILE A 176 2.85 14.07 16.14
C ILE A 176 3.23 15.46 16.65
N ILE A 177 2.60 16.51 16.12
CA ILE A 177 2.89 17.90 16.51
C ILE A 177 2.51 18.13 17.97
N GLN A 178 1.36 17.62 18.42
CA GLN A 178 0.95 17.70 19.83
C GLN A 178 1.92 16.99 20.77
N SER A 179 2.45 15.82 20.37
CA SER A 179 3.48 15.09 21.10
C SER A 179 4.77 15.90 21.16
N TRP A 180 5.19 16.50 20.05
CA TRP A 180 6.42 17.28 19.95
C TRP A 180 6.37 18.55 20.80
N GLN A 181 5.21 19.20 20.87
CA GLN A 181 4.99 20.34 21.76
C GLN A 181 5.05 19.97 23.25
N LYS A 182 4.67 18.73 23.60
CA LYS A 182 4.63 18.26 24.99
C LYS A 182 5.93 17.60 25.46
N ALA A 183 6.75 17.06 24.56
CA ALA A 183 7.94 16.27 24.91
C ALA A 183 9.26 17.01 24.62
N LYS A 184 10.08 17.23 25.65
CA LYS A 184 11.45 17.80 25.55
C LYS A 184 12.56 16.75 25.27
N GLY A 185 12.32 15.74 24.41
CA GLY A 185 13.23 14.60 24.23
C GLY A 185 13.63 14.27 22.78
N HIS A 186 14.92 14.07 22.52
CA HIS A 186 15.55 13.82 21.21
C HIS A 186 15.11 12.47 20.58
N LEU A 187 14.87 11.43 21.39
CA LEU A 187 14.61 10.06 20.89
C LEU A 187 13.27 9.92 20.15
N HIS A 188 12.23 10.62 20.60
CA HIS A 188 10.90 10.60 19.98
C HIS A 188 10.89 11.23 18.59
N SER A 189 11.83 12.16 18.34
CA SER A 189 11.94 12.88 17.07
C SER A 189 12.51 12.01 15.93
N ILE A 190 13.31 10.99 16.23
CA ILE A 190 13.98 10.16 15.21
C ILE A 190 13.03 9.07 14.69
N LEU A 191 12.29 8.42 15.58
CA LEU A 191 11.32 7.38 15.22
C LEU A 191 10.13 7.94 14.42
N VAL A 192 9.74 9.19 14.68
CA VAL A 192 8.71 9.91 13.92
C VAL A 192 9.21 10.35 12.54
N LYS A 193 10.50 10.73 12.42
CA LYS A 193 11.08 11.25 11.17
C LYS A 193 11.15 10.20 10.06
N HIS A 194 11.55 8.97 10.39
CA HIS A 194 11.56 7.87 9.41
C HIS A 194 10.14 7.47 8.98
N ASN A 195 9.19 7.61 9.90
CA ASN A 195 7.80 7.23 9.69
C ASN A 195 7.03 8.19 8.79
N MET A 196 7.36 9.48 8.81
CA MET A 196 6.71 10.51 8.00
C MET A 196 7.08 10.43 6.51
N PHE A 197 8.26 9.89 6.18
CA PHE A 197 8.68 9.69 4.80
C PHE A 197 7.69 8.83 4.01
N TYR A 198 7.25 7.70 4.60
CA TYR A 198 6.28 6.80 3.99
C TYR A 198 4.94 7.48 3.68
N TYR A 199 4.45 8.32 4.59
CA TYR A 199 3.22 9.10 4.40
C TYR A 199 3.37 10.18 3.32
N ALA A 200 4.51 10.88 3.29
CA ALA A 200 4.81 11.87 2.26
C ALA A 200 4.90 11.22 0.87
N CYS A 201 5.54 10.06 0.75
CA CYS A 201 5.58 9.29 -0.49
C CYS A 201 4.17 8.85 -0.94
N SER A 202 3.34 8.34 -0.04
CA SER A 202 1.95 7.98 -0.33
C SER A 202 1.15 9.17 -0.88
N LEU A 203 1.25 10.33 -0.21
CA LEU A 203 0.58 11.55 -0.65
C LEU A 203 1.09 12.03 -2.01
N PHE A 204 2.41 12.01 -2.22
CA PHE A 204 3.02 12.38 -3.49
C PHE A 204 2.54 11.49 -4.63
N LEU A 205 2.53 10.18 -4.45
CA LEU A 205 2.04 9.23 -5.46
C LEU A 205 0.56 9.46 -5.79
N SER A 206 -0.25 9.70 -4.77
CA SER A 206 -1.67 10.01 -4.95
C SER A 206 -1.88 11.34 -5.68
N ALA A 207 -1.04 12.35 -5.39
CA ALA A 207 -1.06 13.64 -6.09
C ALA A 207 -0.69 13.48 -7.57
N VAL A 208 0.39 12.75 -7.86
CA VAL A 208 0.83 12.47 -9.24
C VAL A 208 -0.27 11.77 -10.02
N ASN A 209 -0.94 10.78 -9.41
CA ASN A 209 -2.01 10.04 -10.08
C ASN A 209 -3.23 10.91 -10.45
N VAL A 210 -3.51 11.97 -9.68
CA VAL A 210 -4.58 12.94 -10.01
C VAL A 210 -4.10 14.02 -10.99
N LEU A 211 -2.88 14.53 -10.83
CA LEU A 211 -2.36 15.65 -11.64
C LEU A 211 -2.04 15.23 -13.08
N MET A 212 -1.48 14.03 -13.27
CA MET A 212 -1.01 13.59 -14.58
C MET A 212 -2.12 13.51 -15.64
N PRO A 213 -3.31 12.95 -15.34
CA PRO A 213 -4.50 13.05 -16.17
C PRO A 213 -4.87 14.46 -16.63
N VAL A 214 -4.69 15.46 -15.75
CA VAL A 214 -5.07 16.87 -16.00
C VAL A 214 -4.01 17.58 -16.84
N LEU A 215 -2.75 17.28 -16.59
CA LEU A 215 -1.61 17.94 -17.24
C LEU A 215 -1.27 17.35 -18.60
N SER A 216 -1.55 16.06 -18.81
CA SER A 216 -1.20 15.38 -20.06
C SER A 216 -2.35 14.51 -20.56
N SER A 217 -3.00 14.97 -21.63
CA SER A 217 -4.02 14.20 -22.35
C SER A 217 -3.44 12.96 -23.08
N TYR A 218 -2.12 12.78 -23.08
CA TYR A 218 -1.41 11.75 -23.85
C TYR A 218 -0.96 10.54 -23.02
N VAL A 219 -0.91 10.64 -21.69
CA VAL A 219 -0.46 9.53 -20.84
C VAL A 219 -1.64 8.69 -20.42
N SER A 220 -1.57 7.37 -20.67
CA SER A 220 -2.64 6.45 -20.29
C SER A 220 -2.86 6.44 -18.77
N MET A 221 -4.09 6.68 -18.34
CA MET A 221 -4.51 6.74 -16.93
C MET A 221 -4.08 5.50 -16.13
N ASN A 222 -4.15 4.31 -16.76
CA ASN A 222 -3.79 3.03 -16.15
C ASN A 222 -2.30 2.92 -15.79
N PHE A 223 -1.43 3.77 -16.36
CA PHE A 223 0.00 3.75 -16.10
C PHE A 223 0.28 4.06 -14.63
N PHE A 224 -0.21 5.20 -14.14
CA PHE A 224 0.08 5.67 -12.78
C PHE A 224 -0.62 4.86 -11.70
N GLU A 225 -1.80 4.30 -11.99
CA GLU A 225 -2.51 3.41 -11.10
C GLU A 225 -1.65 2.18 -10.70
N ARG A 226 -0.96 1.57 -11.67
CA ARG A 226 -0.07 0.41 -11.43
C ARG A 226 1.05 0.76 -10.46
N PHE A 227 1.72 1.90 -10.69
CA PHE A 227 2.78 2.38 -9.81
C PHE A 227 2.24 2.70 -8.42
N GLN A 228 1.10 3.38 -8.33
CA GLN A 228 0.50 3.72 -7.04
C GLN A 228 0.17 2.45 -6.24
N ALA A 229 -0.50 1.47 -6.85
CA ALA A 229 -0.90 0.24 -6.16
C ALA A 229 0.31 -0.56 -5.64
N LEU A 230 1.36 -0.68 -6.45
CA LEU A 230 2.57 -1.44 -6.09
C LEU A 230 3.42 -0.68 -5.07
N ILE A 231 3.72 0.59 -5.31
CA ILE A 231 4.58 1.36 -4.42
C ILE A 231 3.88 1.56 -3.07
N LEU A 232 2.56 1.79 -3.03
CA LEU A 232 1.83 1.91 -1.77
C LEU A 232 1.88 0.61 -0.96
N ALA A 233 1.80 -0.56 -1.62
CA ALA A 233 1.95 -1.85 -0.98
C ALA A 233 3.38 -2.07 -0.45
N ILE A 234 4.42 -1.70 -1.21
CA ILE A 234 5.82 -1.73 -0.75
C ILE A 234 5.99 -0.82 0.47
N LEU A 235 5.54 0.43 0.38
CA LEU A 235 5.63 1.40 1.47
C LEU A 235 4.93 0.88 2.72
N ALA A 236 3.71 0.36 2.60
CA ALA A 236 2.95 -0.18 3.73
C ALA A 236 3.66 -1.39 4.38
N THR A 237 4.17 -2.32 3.58
CA THR A 237 4.81 -3.54 4.08
C THR A 237 6.18 -3.26 4.70
N ARG A 238 7.04 -2.45 4.06
CA ARG A 238 8.33 -2.00 4.61
C ARG A 238 8.16 -1.21 5.90
N MET A 239 7.21 -0.29 5.92
CA MET A 239 6.89 0.51 7.09
C MET A 239 6.43 -0.33 8.28
N HIS A 240 5.71 -1.43 8.04
CA HIS A 240 5.35 -2.38 9.08
C HIS A 240 6.54 -3.21 9.58
N LEU A 241 7.38 -3.69 8.66
CA LEU A 241 8.59 -4.46 8.96
C LEU A 241 9.61 -3.66 9.78
N ASP A 242 9.86 -2.41 9.41
CA ASP A 242 10.78 -1.52 10.12
C ASP A 242 10.33 -1.29 11.56
N LEU A 243 9.03 -1.10 11.77
CA LEU A 243 8.47 -0.97 13.11
C LEU A 243 8.66 -2.24 13.93
N TRP A 244 8.40 -3.40 13.33
CA TRP A 244 8.57 -4.68 14.02
C TRP A 244 10.02 -4.91 14.42
N ARG A 245 10.97 -4.63 13.51
CA ARG A 245 12.41 -4.72 13.78
C ARG A 245 12.84 -3.84 14.93
N ASN A 246 12.43 -2.56 14.90
CA ASN A 246 12.81 -1.61 15.95
C ASN A 246 12.26 -2.02 17.31
N ASN A 247 11.02 -2.51 17.35
CA ASN A 247 10.42 -3.01 18.59
C ASN A 247 11.11 -4.28 19.08
N TRP A 248 11.54 -5.15 18.17
CA TRP A 248 12.28 -6.36 18.52
C TRP A 248 13.65 -6.04 19.13
N HIS A 249 14.41 -5.12 18.54
CA HIS A 249 15.69 -4.68 19.11
C HIS A 249 15.55 -3.96 20.45
N ALA A 250 14.49 -3.18 20.64
CA ALA A 250 14.22 -2.55 21.94
C ALA A 250 14.00 -3.62 23.03
N HIS A 251 13.17 -4.63 22.74
CA HIS A 251 12.92 -5.72 23.67
C HIS A 251 14.17 -6.58 23.93
N ASP A 252 15.02 -6.78 22.92
CA ASP A 252 16.28 -7.53 23.07
C ASP A 252 17.28 -6.74 23.94
N SER A 253 17.38 -5.42 23.73
CA SER A 253 18.24 -4.52 24.51
C SER A 253 17.80 -4.44 25.97
N ASP A 254 16.49 -4.28 26.23
CA ASP A 254 15.92 -4.28 27.59
C ASP A 254 16.19 -5.63 28.30
N SER A 255 16.08 -6.74 27.56
CA SER A 255 16.36 -8.06 28.13
C SER A 255 17.85 -8.27 28.45
N LEU A 256 18.76 -7.72 27.64
CA LEU A 256 20.20 -7.76 27.89
C LEU A 256 20.60 -6.87 29.09
N GLU A 257 19.98 -5.70 29.23
CA GLU A 257 20.18 -4.83 30.40
C GLU A 257 19.69 -5.50 31.68
N CYS A 258 18.51 -6.14 31.66
CA CYS A 258 17.99 -6.91 32.80
C CYS A 258 18.91 -8.07 33.20
N ILE A 259 19.50 -8.80 32.24
CA ILE A 259 20.45 -9.88 32.52
C ILE A 259 21.74 -9.32 33.16
N SER A 260 22.30 -8.23 32.61
CA SER A 260 23.53 -7.62 33.16
C SER A 260 23.35 -6.99 34.56
N MET A 261 22.11 -6.65 34.92
CA MET A 261 21.76 -6.09 36.22
C MET A 261 21.55 -7.21 37.25
N SER A 262 21.05 -8.38 36.83
CA SER A 262 20.96 -9.58 37.66
C SER A 262 22.35 -10.17 37.96
N ASP A 263 23.28 -10.15 37.01
CA ASP A 263 24.66 -10.63 37.21
C ASP A 263 25.54 -9.68 38.05
N ARG A 264 25.03 -8.47 38.36
CA ARG A 264 25.73 -7.47 39.19
C ARG A 264 25.24 -7.41 40.63
N LEU A 265 24.24 -8.21 41.02
CA LEU A 265 23.93 -8.44 42.42
C LEU A 265 24.95 -9.46 42.96
N PRO A 266 25.82 -9.09 43.92
CA PRO A 266 26.64 -10.07 44.61
C PRO A 266 25.69 -11.03 45.34
N GLU A 267 25.84 -12.34 45.11
CA GLU A 267 25.31 -13.34 46.04
C GLU A 267 25.84 -13.00 47.43
N ASP A 268 24.95 -12.55 48.31
CA ASP A 268 25.26 -12.29 49.72
C ASP A 268 25.59 -13.63 50.38
N PRO A 269 26.84 -13.88 50.80
CA PRO A 269 27.21 -15.13 51.43
C PRO A 269 27.13 -14.93 52.95
N THR A 270 25.95 -15.12 53.51
CA THR A 270 25.79 -15.32 54.97
C THR A 270 24.74 -16.40 55.20
N VAL A 271 25.18 -17.63 55.48
CA VAL A 271 25.35 -18.24 56.83
C VAL A 271 24.00 -18.63 57.45
#